data_AF-A0A7S2Y3Z1-F1
#
_entry.id   AF-A0A7S2Y3Z1-F1
#
_cell.length_a   1.000
_cell.length_b   1.000
_cell.length_c   1.000
_cell.angle_alpha   90.00
_cell.angle_beta   90.00
_cell.angle_gamma   90.00
#
_symmetry.space_group_name_H-M   'P 1'
#
loop_
_entity.id
_entity.type
_entity.pdbx_description
1 polymer ?
#
loop_
_entity_poly.entity_id
_entity_poly.type
_entity_poly.pdbx_seq_one_letter_code
_entity_poly.pdbx_strand_id
1 'polypeptide(L)'
;MDPGWLVLFFFMILEILLVLILCLPMPNNTIRGAITNTAVKLFSQRPVQITCACLLVLDALYFWFVFDAMLNPLYDFGILNLGAEGGITCEAKQDLFYNERNAYLTGFSLFLFLILHRLIDIQDKLHKARNRVKELEGGSSSGGGGTPSAAVKKRV
;
A
#
# COMPACT_ATOMS: atom_id res chain seq x y z
N MET A 1 -26.92 -4.37 0.51
CA MET A 1 -25.62 -3.78 0.84
C MET A 1 -25.36 -2.68 -0.15
N ASP A 2 -25.03 -1.47 0.30
CA ASP A 2 -24.71 -0.39 -0.64
C ASP A 2 -23.55 -0.81 -1.55
N PRO A 3 -23.63 -0.49 -2.86
CA PRO A 3 -22.62 -0.88 -3.83
C PRO A 3 -21.22 -0.36 -3.47
N GLY A 4 -21.11 0.73 -2.71
CA GLY A 4 -19.83 1.28 -2.23
C GLY A 4 -19.06 0.32 -1.33
N TRP A 5 -19.74 -0.40 -0.42
CA TRP A 5 -19.08 -1.36 0.48
C TRP A 5 -18.46 -2.54 -0.26
N LEU A 6 -19.08 -2.98 -1.36
CA LEU A 6 -18.53 -4.04 -2.21
C LEU A 6 -17.27 -3.58 -2.94
N VAL A 7 -17.24 -2.34 -3.42
CA VAL A 7 -16.05 -1.77 -4.08
C VAL A 7 -14.87 -1.71 -3.11
N LEU A 8 -15.10 -1.22 -1.89
CA LEU A 8 -14.06 -1.18 -0.85
C LEU A 8 -13.58 -2.58 -0.46
N PHE A 9 -14.48 -3.55 -0.38
CA PHE A 9 -14.13 -4.94 -0.11
C PHE A 9 -13.24 -5.55 -1.21
N PHE A 10 -13.58 -5.37 -2.49
CA PHE A 10 -12.76 -5.85 -3.60
C PHE A 10 -11.41 -5.13 -3.67
N PHE A 11 -11.41 -3.83 -3.39
CA PHE A 11 -10.18 -3.04 -3.32
C PHE A 11 -9.25 -3.58 -2.22
N MET A 12 -9.77 -3.84 -1.02
CA MET A 12 -9.01 -4.44 0.08
C MET A 12 -8.43 -5.82 -0.30
N ILE A 13 -9.20 -6.69 -0.97
CA ILE A 13 -8.67 -7.98 -1.44
C ILE A 13 -7.51 -7.79 -2.41
N LEU A 14 -7.63 -6.84 -3.33
CA LEU A 14 -6.57 -6.51 -4.28
C LEU A 14 -5.32 -6.02 -3.55
N GLU A 15 -5.47 -5.15 -2.54
CA GLU A 15 -4.36 -4.70 -1.71
C GLU A 15 -3.68 -5.84 -0.97
N ILE A 16 -4.44 -6.76 -0.36
CA ILE A 16 -3.90 -7.95 0.30
C ILE A 16 -3.06 -8.78 -0.68
N LEU A 17 -3.58 -9.03 -1.89
CA LEU A 17 -2.88 -9.81 -2.91
C LEU A 17 -1.59 -9.10 -3.36
N LEU A 18 -1.63 -7.79 -3.57
CA LEU A 18 -0.44 -7.00 -3.91
C LEU A 18 0.61 -7.07 -2.81
N VAL A 19 0.21 -6.83 -1.55
CA VAL A 19 1.11 -6.90 -0.39
C VAL A 19 1.69 -8.31 -0.24
N LEU A 20 0.90 -9.36 -0.43
CA LEU A 20 1.35 -10.75 -0.32
C LEU A 20 2.38 -11.08 -1.40
N ILE A 21 2.10 -10.74 -2.67
CA ILE A 21 3.05 -10.94 -3.78
C ILE A 21 4.35 -10.17 -3.52
N LEU A 22 4.26 -8.98 -2.92
CA LEU A 22 5.40 -8.14 -2.62
C LEU A 22 6.21 -8.64 -1.41
N CYS A 23 5.55 -9.19 -0.40
CA CYS A 23 6.15 -9.66 0.85
C CYS A 23 6.72 -11.08 0.74
N LEU A 24 6.21 -11.90 -0.19
CA LEU A 24 6.66 -13.29 -0.35
C LEU A 24 8.18 -13.35 -0.59
N PRO A 25 8.94 -14.12 0.22
CA PRO A 25 10.36 -14.31 -0.02
C PRO A 25 10.57 -15.10 -1.31
N MET A 26 10.82 -14.39 -2.41
CA MET A 26 11.03 -15.02 -3.71
C MET A 26 12.45 -15.61 -3.81
N PRO A 27 12.59 -16.93 -4.07
CA PRO A 27 13.86 -17.64 -4.02
C PRO A 27 14.79 -17.34 -5.21
N ASN A 28 14.29 -16.79 -6.32
CA ASN A 28 15.08 -16.53 -7.53
C ASN A 28 15.33 -15.03 -7.75
N ASN A 29 16.60 -14.63 -7.88
CA ASN A 29 17.05 -13.23 -7.98
C ASN A 29 16.56 -12.54 -9.28
N THR A 30 16.36 -13.31 -10.37
CA THR A 30 15.87 -12.79 -11.65
C THR A 30 14.37 -12.47 -11.61
N ILE A 31 13.58 -13.33 -10.98
CA ILE A 31 12.12 -13.15 -10.84
C ILE A 31 11.82 -12.02 -9.87
N ARG A 32 12.61 -11.90 -8.79
CA ARG A 32 12.55 -10.77 -7.87
C ARG A 32 12.78 -9.44 -8.58
N GLY A 33 13.80 -9.34 -9.43
CA GLY A 33 14.08 -8.13 -10.21
C GLY A 33 12.97 -7.76 -11.19
N ALA A 34 12.35 -8.75 -11.85
CA ALA A 34 11.25 -8.53 -12.78
C ALA A 34 9.99 -7.99 -12.07
N ILE A 35 9.63 -8.56 -10.92
CA ILE A 35 8.47 -8.12 -10.12
C ILE A 35 8.72 -6.75 -9.50
N THR A 36 9.89 -6.51 -8.90
CA THR A 36 10.19 -5.19 -8.32
C THR A 36 10.25 -4.12 -9.39
N ASN A 37 10.83 -4.39 -10.56
CA ASN A 37 10.87 -3.43 -11.67
C ASN A 37 9.48 -3.18 -12.27
N THR A 38 8.61 -4.19 -12.34
CA THR A 38 7.23 -4.03 -12.81
C THR A 38 6.38 -3.27 -11.80
N ALA A 39 6.51 -3.58 -10.50
CA ALA A 39 5.84 -2.86 -9.43
C ALA A 39 6.31 -1.39 -9.38
N VAL A 40 7.61 -1.14 -9.42
CA VAL A 40 8.15 0.23 -9.45
C VAL A 40 7.69 0.97 -10.70
N LYS A 41 7.69 0.34 -11.88
CA LYS A 41 7.17 0.97 -13.11
C LYS A 41 5.67 1.28 -13.02
N LEU A 42 4.88 0.39 -12.43
CA LEU A 42 3.43 0.56 -12.26
C LEU A 42 3.14 1.71 -11.29
N PHE A 43 3.81 1.75 -10.15
CA PHE A 43 3.66 2.81 -9.15
C PHE A 43 4.39 4.11 -9.52
N SER A 44 5.30 4.09 -10.49
CA SER A 44 5.94 5.31 -11.03
C SER A 44 5.04 6.06 -12.03
N GLN A 45 3.97 5.44 -12.52
CA GLN A 45 3.05 6.14 -13.41
C GLN A 45 2.21 7.14 -12.61
N ARG A 46 2.29 8.42 -12.99
CA ARG A 46 1.45 9.50 -12.44
C ARG A 46 -0.05 9.16 -12.36
N PRO A 47 -0.70 8.56 -13.37
CA PRO A 47 -2.12 8.22 -13.26
C PRO A 47 -2.39 7.20 -12.14
N VAL A 48 -1.50 6.22 -11.94
CA VAL A 48 -1.67 5.20 -10.89
C VAL A 48 -1.52 5.82 -9.50
N GLN A 49 -0.54 6.72 -9.33
CA GLN A 49 -0.37 7.44 -8.06
C GLN A 49 -1.58 8.30 -7.71
N ILE A 50 -2.15 9.00 -8.70
CA ILE A 50 -3.36 9.80 -8.53
C ILE A 50 -4.56 8.92 -8.19
N THR A 51 -4.76 7.82 -8.93
CA THR A 51 -5.85 6.87 -8.65
C THR A 51 -5.73 6.27 -7.25
N CYS A 52 -4.53 5.87 -6.83
CA CYS A 52 -4.27 5.39 -5.47
C CYS A 52 -4.55 6.45 -4.41
N ALA A 53 -4.17 7.71 -4.65
CA ALA A 53 -4.48 8.82 -3.74
C ALA A 53 -5.98 9.12 -3.67
N CYS A 54 -6.70 9.10 -4.79
CA CYS A 54 -8.15 9.25 -4.83
C CYS A 54 -8.87 8.12 -4.08
N LEU A 55 -8.42 6.87 -4.26
CA LEU A 55 -8.98 5.72 -3.54
C LEU A 55 -8.70 5.80 -2.04
N LEU A 56 -7.51 6.25 -1.63
CA LEU A 56 -7.21 6.48 -0.21
C LEU A 56 -8.08 7.58 0.39
N VAL A 57 -8.30 8.68 -0.32
CA VAL A 57 -9.19 9.75 0.15
C VAL A 57 -10.62 9.24 0.27
N LEU A 58 -11.09 8.45 -0.69
CA LEU A 58 -12.40 7.80 -0.63
C LEU A 58 -12.51 6.91 0.60
N ASP A 59 -11.51 6.05 0.83
CA ASP A 59 -11.49 5.12 1.96
C ASP A 59 -11.45 5.87 3.31
N ALA A 60 -10.70 6.98 3.39
CA ALA A 60 -10.69 7.86 4.55
C ALA A 60 -12.04 8.57 4.79
N LEU A 61 -12.76 8.97 3.74
CA LEU A 61 -14.11 9.56 3.86
C LEU A 61 -15.12 8.53 4.34
N TYR A 62 -15.08 7.30 3.81
CA TYR A 62 -15.94 6.21 4.27
C TYR A 62 -15.61 5.81 5.71
N PHE A 63 -14.32 5.76 6.07
CA PHE A 63 -13.88 5.55 7.45
C PHE A 63 -14.44 6.63 8.39
N TRP A 64 -14.34 7.91 8.01
CA TRP A 64 -14.91 9.01 8.79
C TRP A 64 -16.41 8.86 8.98
N PHE A 65 -17.16 8.56 7.92
CA PHE A 65 -18.61 8.39 7.97
C PHE A 65 -19.02 7.27 8.94
N VAL A 66 -18.34 6.12 8.88
CA VAL A 66 -18.63 5.00 9.79
C VAL A 66 -18.24 5.33 11.22
N PHE A 67 -17.09 6.00 11.42
CA PHE A 67 -16.62 6.35 12.76
C PHE A 67 -17.54 7.36 13.44
N ASP A 68 -18.08 8.33 12.69
CA ASP A 68 -19.09 9.26 13.18
C ASP A 68 -20.40 8.54 13.55
N ALA A 69 -20.86 7.60 12.72
CA ALA A 69 -22.02 6.76 13.02
C ALA A 69 -21.83 5.88 14.27
N MET A 70 -20.60 5.48 14.59
CA MET A 70 -20.27 4.74 15.81
C MET A 70 -20.12 5.62 17.06
N LEU A 71 -19.63 6.85 16.93
CA LEU A 71 -19.45 7.79 18.05
C LEU A 71 -20.75 8.45 18.48
N ASN A 72 -21.67 8.70 17.55
CA ASN A 72 -22.96 9.34 17.79
C ASN A 72 -24.14 8.39 17.49
N PRO A 73 -24.18 7.17 18.08
CA PRO A 73 -25.25 6.22 17.78
C PRO A 73 -26.61 6.76 18.24
N LEU A 74 -26.63 7.67 19.21
CA LEU A 74 -27.86 8.26 19.75
C LEU A 74 -28.51 9.32 18.85
N TYR A 75 -27.76 9.94 17.93
CA TYR A 75 -28.26 11.01 17.06
C TYR A 75 -28.95 10.44 15.81
N ASP A 76 -28.39 9.36 15.24
CA ASP A 76 -28.93 8.70 14.04
C ASP A 76 -30.13 7.78 14.36
N PHE A 77 -30.20 7.25 15.58
CA PHE A 77 -31.32 6.42 16.06
C PHE A 77 -32.55 7.21 16.55
N GLY A 78 -32.54 8.55 16.50
CA GLY A 78 -33.67 9.37 16.96
C GLY A 78 -33.98 9.29 18.46
N ILE A 79 -33.06 8.72 19.27
CA ILE A 79 -33.26 8.48 20.72
C ILE A 79 -33.21 9.80 21.52
N LEU A 80 -32.61 10.85 20.98
CA LEU A 80 -32.72 12.20 21.55
C LEU A 80 -34.15 12.79 21.50
N ASN A 81 -35.09 12.15 20.77
CA ASN A 81 -36.50 12.55 20.72
C ASN A 81 -37.46 11.58 21.45
N LEU A 82 -37.00 10.39 21.86
CA LEU A 82 -37.78 9.43 22.66
C LEU A 82 -37.11 9.24 24.01
N GLY A 83 -37.57 10.00 24.99
CA GLY A 83 -37.05 10.02 26.35
C GLY A 83 -36.83 8.63 26.95
N ALA A 84 -35.66 8.45 27.54
CA ALA A 84 -35.33 7.75 28.79
C ALA A 84 -35.87 6.32 29.11
N GLU A 85 -36.79 5.70 28.37
CA GLU A 85 -37.37 4.39 28.77
C GLU A 85 -37.57 3.36 27.65
N GLY A 86 -37.19 3.66 26.41
CA GLY A 86 -37.22 2.67 25.32
C GLY A 86 -35.88 1.93 25.23
N GLY A 87 -35.80 0.72 25.79
CA GLY A 87 -34.60 -0.12 25.68
C GLY A 87 -34.11 -0.24 24.23
N ILE A 88 -32.79 -0.13 24.04
CA ILE A 88 -32.13 -0.22 22.73
C ILE A 88 -32.74 -1.38 21.94
N THR A 89 -33.45 -1.06 20.86
CA THR A 89 -34.12 -2.07 20.04
C THR A 89 -33.08 -3.04 19.47
N CYS A 90 -33.46 -4.28 19.24
CA CYS A 90 -32.55 -5.26 18.63
C CYS A 90 -32.07 -4.77 17.24
N GLU A 91 -32.88 -3.99 16.54
CA GLU A 91 -32.55 -3.35 15.27
C GLU A 91 -31.39 -2.35 15.43
N ALA A 92 -31.45 -1.49 16.45
CA ALA A 92 -30.37 -0.53 16.71
C ALA A 92 -29.03 -1.20 17.06
N LYS A 93 -29.09 -2.34 17.78
CA LYS A 93 -27.89 -3.14 18.04
C LYS A 93 -27.35 -3.78 16.77
N GLN A 94 -28.21 -4.23 15.86
CA GLN A 94 -27.81 -4.88 14.61
C GLN A 94 -27.04 -3.91 13.70
N ASP A 95 -27.50 -2.67 13.59
CA ASP A 95 -26.84 -1.65 12.78
C ASP A 95 -25.50 -1.20 13.36
N LEU A 96 -25.39 -1.15 14.69
CA LEU A 96 -24.10 -0.94 15.37
C LEU A 96 -23.08 -2.02 15.00
N PHE A 97 -23.48 -3.30 14.99
CA PHE A 97 -22.59 -4.39 14.56
C PHE A 97 -22.22 -4.32 13.08
N TYR A 98 -23.12 -3.82 12.22
CA TYR A 98 -22.80 -3.58 10.82
C TYR A 98 -21.79 -2.45 10.63
N ASN A 99 -21.96 -1.35 11.36
CA ASN A 99 -21.02 -0.23 11.33
C ASN A 99 -19.66 -0.63 11.91
N GLU A 100 -19.62 -1.41 12.99
CA GLU A 100 -18.39 -1.94 13.55
C GLU A 100 -17.60 -2.78 12.52
N ARG A 101 -18.28 -3.69 11.81
CA ARG A 101 -17.66 -4.48 10.73
C ARG A 101 -17.12 -3.59 9.62
N ASN A 102 -17.89 -2.60 9.19
CA ASN A 102 -17.50 -1.68 8.12
C ASN A 102 -16.32 -0.77 8.53
N ALA A 103 -16.22 -0.42 9.81
CA ALA A 103 -15.09 0.31 10.38
C ALA A 103 -13.80 -0.52 10.34
N TYR A 104 -13.88 -1.82 10.66
CA TYR A 104 -12.73 -2.72 10.53
C TYR A 104 -12.29 -2.90 9.08
N LEU A 105 -13.24 -2.98 8.14
CA LEU A 105 -12.93 -3.15 6.72
C LEU A 105 -12.13 -1.95 6.18
N THR A 106 -12.63 -0.74 6.42
CA THR A 106 -11.99 0.52 5.98
C THR A 106 -10.68 0.80 6.73
N GLY A 107 -10.63 0.52 8.04
CA GLY A 107 -9.41 0.65 8.83
C GLY A 107 -8.29 -0.28 8.37
N PHE A 108 -8.62 -1.53 8.02
CA PHE A 108 -7.64 -2.49 7.52
C PHE A 108 -7.13 -2.14 6.11
N SER A 109 -8.00 -1.66 5.22
CA SER A 109 -7.61 -1.21 3.87
C SER A 109 -6.68 0.01 3.95
N LEU A 110 -7.02 1.03 4.73
CA LEU A 110 -6.14 2.18 5.01
C LEU A 110 -4.76 1.75 5.54
N PHE A 111 -4.74 0.79 6.47
CA PHE A 111 -3.48 0.28 7.02
C PHE A 111 -2.63 -0.47 5.99
N LEU A 112 -3.27 -1.32 5.17
CA LEU A 112 -2.59 -2.04 4.09
C LEU A 112 -2.02 -1.09 3.04
N PHE A 113 -2.75 -0.03 2.69
CA PHE A 113 -2.26 0.97 1.76
C PHE A 113 -0.94 1.60 2.22
N LEU A 114 -0.85 1.97 3.50
CA LEU A 114 0.37 2.52 4.08
C LEU A 114 1.53 1.52 4.05
N ILE A 115 1.26 0.26 4.38
CA ILE A 115 2.25 -0.82 4.28
C ILE A 115 2.71 -1.01 2.83
N LEU A 116 1.79 -1.04 1.87
CA LEU A 116 2.10 -1.22 0.46
C LEU A 116 3.05 -0.11 -0.03
N HIS A 117 2.73 1.14 0.25
CA HIS A 117 3.58 2.28 -0.12
C HIS A 117 4.98 2.17 0.52
N ARG A 118 5.04 1.78 1.80
CA ARG A 118 6.31 1.58 2.51
C ARG A 118 7.13 0.42 1.95
N LEU A 119 6.48 -0.70 1.59
CA LEU A 119 7.15 -1.86 1.02
C LEU A 119 7.76 -1.55 -0.34
N ILE A 120 7.05 -0.80 -1.20
CA ILE A 120 7.56 -0.39 -2.52
C ILE A 120 8.84 0.44 -2.36
N ASP A 121 8.85 1.43 -1.45
CA ASP A 121 10.03 2.27 -1.19
C ASP A 121 11.23 1.46 -0.67
N ILE A 122 11.01 0.54 0.27
CA ILE A 122 12.06 -0.35 0.79
C ILE A 122 12.62 -1.24 -0.32
N GLN A 123 11.76 -1.81 -1.16
CA GLN A 123 12.17 -2.70 -2.22
C GLN A 123 12.96 -2.00 -3.32
N ASP A 124 12.58 -0.78 -3.69
CA ASP A 124 13.33 0.04 -4.65
C ASP A 124 14.74 0.35 -4.12
N LYS A 125 14.84 0.78 -2.86
CA LYS A 125 16.14 1.01 -2.20
C LYS A 125 17.00 -0.24 -2.16
N LEU A 126 16.42 -1.39 -1.83
CA LEU A 126 17.14 -2.66 -1.78
C LEU A 126 17.59 -3.12 -3.18
N HIS A 127 16.76 -2.92 -4.21
CA HIS A 127 17.12 -3.25 -5.59
C HIS A 127 18.30 -2.39 -6.07
N LYS A 128 18.26 -1.08 -5.81
CA LYS A 128 19.36 -0.15 -6.10
C LYS A 128 20.64 -0.51 -5.34
N ALA A 129 20.54 -0.87 -4.06
CA ALA A 129 21.67 -1.29 -3.25
C ALA A 129 22.33 -2.56 -3.80
N ARG A 130 21.53 -3.57 -4.20
CA ARG A 130 22.03 -4.80 -4.82
C ARG A 130 22.73 -4.54 -6.16
N ASN A 131 22.18 -3.67 -7.01
CA ASN A 131 22.79 -3.35 -8.29
C ASN A 131 24.15 -2.68 -8.10
N ARG A 132 24.28 -1.75 -7.14
CA ARG A 132 25.57 -1.12 -6.80
C ARG A 132 26.60 -2.13 -6.29
N VAL A 133 26.22 -3.07 -5.42
CA VAL A 133 27.14 -4.12 -4.95
C VAL A 133 27.61 -4.99 -6.12
N LYS A 134 26.70 -5.38 -7.01
CA LYS A 134 27.04 -6.18 -8.20
C LYS A 134 27.98 -5.46 -9.16
N GLU A 135 27.82 -4.14 -9.35
CA GLU A 135 28.73 -3.31 -10.15
C GLU A 135 30.13 -3.22 -9.52
N LEU A 136 30.23 -3.08 -8.20
CA LEU A 136 31.50 -3.02 -7.46
C LEU A 136 32.23 -4.38 -7.45
N GLU A 137 31.50 -5.49 -7.30
CA GLU A 137 32.05 -6.85 -7.38
C GLU A 137 32.46 -7.23 -8.82
N GLY A 138 31.68 -6.80 -9.83
CA GLY A 138 32.03 -6.96 -11.24
C GLY A 138 33.23 -6.10 -11.68
N GLY A 139 33.42 -4.93 -11.06
CA GLY A 139 34.62 -4.11 -11.24
C GLY A 139 35.88 -4.70 -10.60
N SER A 140 35.74 -5.50 -9.53
CA SER A 140 36.87 -6.11 -8.82
C SER A 140 37.40 -7.38 -9.49
N SER A 141 36.70 -7.93 -10.48
CA SER A 141 37.12 -9.10 -11.27
C SER A 141 37.76 -8.73 -12.63
N SER A 142 37.98 -7.44 -12.89
CA SER A 142 38.65 -6.93 -14.12
C SER A 142 39.95 -6.15 -13.83
N GLY A 143 40.54 -6.32 -12.65
CA GLY A 143 41.82 -5.71 -12.27
C GLY A 143 42.95 -6.74 -12.17
N GLY A 144 43.53 -7.15 -13.30
CA GLY A 144 44.69 -8.05 -13.28
C GLY A 144 45.35 -8.28 -14.64
N GLY A 145 46.34 -7.43 -14.98
CA GLY A 145 47.48 -7.84 -15.83
C GLY A 145 47.74 -6.99 -17.08
N GLY A 146 48.68 -6.04 -16.98
CA GLY A 146 49.32 -5.40 -18.14
C GLY A 146 50.00 -4.05 -17.85
N THR A 147 51.15 -4.07 -17.19
CA THR A 147 51.99 -2.91 -16.80
C THR A 147 52.83 -2.36 -18.00
N PRO A 148 53.72 -1.36 -17.84
CA PRO A 148 53.67 0.00 -18.41
C PRO A 148 54.67 0.26 -19.56
N SER A 149 54.45 1.25 -20.45
CA SER A 149 55.57 1.90 -21.15
C SER A 149 55.22 3.21 -21.87
N ALA A 150 55.98 4.25 -21.53
CA ALA A 150 56.48 5.34 -22.37
C ALA A 150 55.51 6.35 -23.04
N ALA A 151 55.47 7.53 -22.44
CA ALA A 151 55.64 8.87 -23.02
C ALA A 151 55.75 9.04 -24.56
N VAL A 152 55.18 10.16 -25.08
CA VAL A 152 55.82 11.21 -25.92
C VAL A 152 54.81 11.89 -26.91
N LYS A 153 54.43 13.13 -26.58
CA LYS A 153 54.58 14.39 -27.38
C LYS A 153 53.93 14.54 -28.78
N LYS A 154 53.03 15.53 -28.91
CA LYS A 154 53.03 16.73 -29.81
C LYS A 154 51.59 17.19 -30.04
N ARG A 155 51.16 18.37 -29.55
CA ARG A 155 51.15 19.67 -30.25
C ARG A 155 50.80 19.56 -31.74
N VAL A 156 49.57 19.92 -32.09
CA VAL A 156 49.22 20.95 -33.10
C VAL A 156 48.05 21.73 -32.54
#